data_AF-A0A6G0V387-F1
#
_entry.id   AF-A0A6G0V387-F1
#
_cell.length_a   1.000
_cell.length_b   1.000
_cell.length_c   1.000
_cell.angle_alpha   90.00
_cell.angle_beta   90.00
_cell.angle_gamma   90.00
#
_symmetry.space_group_name_H-M   'P 1'
#
loop_
_entity.id
_entity.type
_entity.pdbx_description
1 polymer ?
#
loop_
_entity_poly.entity_id
_entity_poly.type
_entity_poly.pdbx_seq_one_letter_code
_entity_poly.pdbx_strand_id
1 'polypeptide(L)'
;MIFHIANMMRLFYIAVGCFILPGLAVERVFATYYVSDYEIKPRRIISVSLVIFIDFLSLCFMITFIYDICSIIVHITVVAVINGLALGLFLYWDRKNITFYKESLKSVKAQYSLSERFQVIENIRVAKMIKKMFLCSFGFNFILIILFVVSMVCHDMLISNLVYELFDLMIAFYATVIPGITYLENKVFQKEFRRILHKWYLLCGGSRSRVESAKPHLKTVLGVKLIHDQAEGTKAYFDQLAKIWN
;
A
#
# COMPACT_ATOMS: atom_id res chain seq x y z
N MET A 1 -31.97 -15.86 3.50
CA MET A 1 -31.12 -15.17 4.51
C MET A 1 -29.63 -15.26 4.16
N ILE A 2 -29.04 -16.45 4.04
CA ILE A 2 -27.59 -16.62 3.77
C ILE A 2 -27.13 -15.91 2.47
N PHE A 3 -27.87 -16.06 1.37
CA PHE A 3 -27.53 -15.40 0.10
C PHE A 3 -27.55 -13.86 0.17
N HIS A 4 -28.46 -13.27 0.96
CA HIS A 4 -28.50 -11.82 1.14
C HIS A 4 -27.31 -11.31 1.94
N ILE A 5 -26.94 -12.01 3.02
CA ILE A 5 -25.75 -11.68 3.81
C ILE A 5 -24.49 -11.81 2.94
N ALA A 6 -24.38 -12.87 2.14
CA ALA A 6 -23.26 -13.06 1.23
C ALA A 6 -23.14 -11.91 0.22
N ASN A 7 -24.26 -11.46 -0.38
CA ASN A 7 -24.25 -10.33 -1.30
C ASN A 7 -23.90 -9.00 -0.61
N MET A 8 -24.35 -8.78 0.63
CA MET A 8 -23.96 -7.63 1.45
C MET A 8 -22.45 -7.61 1.70
N MET A 9 -21.88 -8.73 2.14
CA MET A 9 -20.43 -8.86 2.35
C MET A 9 -19.65 -8.62 1.06
N ARG A 10 -20.14 -9.16 -0.08
CA ARG A 10 -19.54 -8.94 -1.40
C ARG A 10 -19.47 -7.44 -1.73
N LEU A 11 -20.60 -6.74 -1.64
CA LEU A 11 -20.68 -5.31 -1.95
C LEU A 11 -19.82 -4.46 -1.01
N PHE A 12 -19.80 -4.80 0.28
CA PHE A 12 -18.94 -4.12 1.25
C PHE A 12 -17.45 -4.22 0.86
N TYR A 13 -16.95 -5.43 0.55
CA TYR A 13 -15.54 -5.60 0.20
C TYR A 13 -15.18 -5.02 -1.18
N ILE A 14 -16.10 -5.01 -2.13
CA ILE A 14 -15.92 -4.26 -3.39
C ILE A 14 -15.70 -2.78 -3.08
N ALA A 15 -16.56 -2.20 -2.24
CA ALA A 15 -16.43 -0.80 -1.86
C ALA A 15 -15.11 -0.52 -1.10
N VAL A 16 -14.68 -1.41 -0.20
CA VAL A 16 -13.37 -1.30 0.47
C VAL A 16 -12.24 -1.28 -0.56
N GLY A 17 -12.29 -2.16 -1.56
CA GLY A 17 -11.34 -2.18 -2.67
C GLY A 17 -11.29 -0.87 -3.46
N CYS A 18 -12.44 -0.21 -3.66
CA CYS A 18 -12.54 1.08 -4.33
C CYS A 18 -11.95 2.25 -3.52
N PHE A 19 -11.96 2.18 -2.18
CA PHE A 19 -11.54 3.27 -1.29
C PHE A 19 -10.16 3.09 -0.64
N ILE A 20 -9.56 1.89 -0.73
CA ILE A 20 -8.25 1.62 -0.12
C ILE A 20 -7.12 2.47 -0.71
N LEU A 21 -7.10 2.68 -2.03
CA LEU A 21 -6.06 3.48 -2.70
C LEU A 21 -6.13 4.97 -2.33
N PRO A 22 -7.32 5.61 -2.30
CA PRO A 22 -7.48 6.92 -1.68
C PRO A 22 -6.97 6.99 -0.24
N GLY A 23 -7.28 5.98 0.57
CA GLY A 23 -6.75 5.87 1.94
C GLY A 23 -5.23 5.88 2.01
N LEU A 24 -4.58 5.06 1.17
CA LEU A 24 -3.13 5.01 1.06
C LEU A 24 -2.54 6.34 0.56
N ALA A 25 -3.18 7.00 -0.40
CA ALA A 25 -2.77 8.32 -0.86
C ALA A 25 -2.76 9.35 0.29
N VAL A 26 -3.83 9.40 1.08
CA VAL A 26 -3.95 10.31 2.23
C VAL A 26 -2.91 9.97 3.30
N GLU A 27 -2.69 8.69 3.60
CA GLU A 27 -1.64 8.27 4.54
C GLU A 27 -0.24 8.72 4.07
N ARG A 28 0.06 8.66 2.77
CA ARG A 28 1.31 9.18 2.21
C ARG A 28 1.43 10.70 2.30
N VAL A 29 0.32 11.44 2.24
CA VAL A 29 0.32 12.89 2.50
C VAL A 29 0.77 13.17 3.93
N PHE A 30 0.23 12.45 4.92
CA PHE A 30 0.65 12.58 6.31
C PHE A 30 2.11 12.18 6.53
N ALA A 31 2.56 11.09 5.90
CA ALA A 31 3.96 10.66 5.98
C ALA A 31 4.93 11.68 5.39
N THR A 32 4.49 12.43 4.37
CA THR A 32 5.30 13.51 3.77
C THR A 32 5.27 14.78 4.63
N TYR A 33 4.11 15.14 5.16
CA TYR A 33 3.96 16.32 6.01
C TYR A 33 4.74 16.20 7.33
N TYR A 34 4.70 15.02 7.95
CA TYR A 34 5.39 14.73 9.21
C TYR A 34 6.76 14.07 8.99
N VAL A 35 7.43 14.33 7.87
CA VAL A 35 8.65 13.60 7.48
C VAL A 35 9.65 13.49 8.62
N SER A 36 9.91 14.58 9.36
CA SER A 36 10.91 14.64 10.44
C SER A 36 10.63 13.74 11.65
N ASP A 37 9.36 13.44 11.95
CA ASP A 37 8.99 12.71 13.18
C ASP A 37 7.97 11.57 12.98
N TYR A 38 7.61 11.25 11.73
CA TYR A 38 6.56 10.27 11.40
C TYR A 38 6.85 8.87 11.97
N GLU A 39 8.10 8.42 11.91
CA GLU A 39 8.51 7.10 12.40
C GLU A 39 8.98 7.11 13.86
N ILE A 40 9.29 8.29 14.40
CA ILE A 40 9.77 8.44 15.78
C ILE A 40 8.58 8.40 16.74
N LYS A 41 7.49 9.06 16.39
CA LYS A 41 6.24 9.03 17.16
C LYS A 41 5.33 7.95 16.59
N PRO A 42 4.81 7.02 17.40
CA PRO A 42 3.89 5.98 16.92
C PRO A 42 2.54 6.60 16.55
N ARG A 43 2.42 7.13 15.33
CA ARG A 43 1.20 7.75 14.79
C ARG A 43 0.22 6.71 14.21
N ARG A 44 0.13 5.53 14.85
CA ARG A 44 -0.77 4.44 14.42
C ARG A 44 -2.23 4.88 14.35
N ILE A 45 -2.62 5.87 15.15
CA ILE A 45 -3.94 6.48 15.16
C ILE A 45 -4.32 6.99 13.75
N ILE A 46 -3.38 7.55 12.97
CA ILE A 46 -3.65 8.03 11.62
C ILE A 46 -4.10 6.85 10.74
N SER A 47 -3.30 5.79 10.66
CA SER A 47 -3.64 4.61 9.85
C SER A 47 -4.92 3.93 10.32
N VAL A 48 -5.13 3.78 11.64
CA VAL A 48 -6.35 3.17 12.20
C VAL A 48 -7.59 4.02 11.89
N SER A 49 -7.49 5.34 12.05
CA SER A 49 -8.61 6.25 11.74
C SER A 49 -8.97 6.22 10.25
N LEU A 50 -7.97 6.09 9.37
CA LEU A 50 -8.20 5.95 7.93
C LEU A 50 -8.89 4.64 7.58
N VAL A 51 -8.49 3.52 8.19
CA VAL A 51 -9.16 2.23 7.97
C VAL A 51 -10.63 2.30 8.42
N ILE A 52 -10.89 2.82 9.62
CA ILE A 52 -12.27 3.00 10.13
C ILE A 52 -13.09 3.88 9.20
N PHE A 53 -12.49 4.95 8.68
CA PHE A 53 -13.17 5.86 7.75
C PHE A 53 -13.47 5.18 6.40
N ILE A 54 -12.55 4.38 5.87
CA ILE A 54 -12.76 3.60 4.65
C ILE A 54 -13.89 2.59 4.85
N ASP A 55 -13.87 1.85 5.97
CA ASP A 55 -14.92 0.87 6.29
C ASP A 55 -16.29 1.56 6.44
N PHE A 56 -16.33 2.75 7.05
CA PHE A 56 -17.55 3.55 7.14
C PHE A 56 -18.07 3.98 5.76
N LEU A 57 -17.21 4.49 4.88
CA LEU A 57 -17.59 4.85 3.51
C LEU A 57 -18.09 3.63 2.71
N SER A 58 -17.44 2.49 2.88
CA SER A 58 -17.84 1.23 2.25
C SER A 58 -19.20 0.72 2.75
N LEU A 59 -19.48 0.89 4.04
CA LEU A 59 -20.79 0.58 4.62
C LEU A 59 -21.87 1.48 4.02
N CYS A 60 -21.62 2.78 3.91
CA CYS A 60 -22.53 3.73 3.27
C CYS A 60 -22.80 3.34 1.82
N PHE A 61 -21.75 3.06 1.04
CA PHE A 61 -21.85 2.61 -0.35
C PHE A 61 -22.72 1.34 -0.47
N MET A 62 -22.47 0.35 0.38
CA MET A 62 -23.25 -0.90 0.38
C MET A 62 -24.74 -0.64 0.66
N ILE A 63 -25.05 0.17 1.67
CA ILE A 63 -26.44 0.50 2.03
C ILE A 63 -27.12 1.25 0.89
N THR A 64 -26.48 2.29 0.34
CA THR A 64 -27.08 3.08 -0.75
C THR A 64 -27.29 2.28 -2.03
N PHE A 65 -26.43 1.29 -2.29
CA PHE A 65 -26.56 0.40 -3.44
C PHE A 65 -27.67 -0.64 -3.26
N ILE A 66 -27.75 -1.30 -2.10
CA ILE A 66 -28.73 -2.37 -1.85
C ILE A 66 -30.16 -1.85 -1.80
N TYR A 67 -30.36 -0.70 -1.18
CA TYR A 67 -31.69 -0.09 -1.04
C TYR A 67 -32.05 0.82 -2.22
N ASP A 68 -31.24 0.80 -3.29
CA ASP A 68 -31.42 1.62 -4.50
C ASP A 68 -31.68 3.11 -4.19
N ILE A 69 -31.03 3.62 -3.14
CA ILE A 69 -31.16 5.02 -2.71
C ILE A 69 -30.52 5.94 -3.76
N CYS A 70 -29.45 5.46 -4.40
CA CYS A 70 -28.71 6.16 -5.44
C CYS A 70 -28.53 5.23 -6.65
N SER A 71 -28.63 5.79 -7.86
CA SER A 71 -28.38 5.00 -9.07
C SER A 71 -26.94 4.50 -9.14
N ILE A 72 -26.72 3.42 -9.89
CA ILE A 72 -25.38 2.88 -10.14
C ILE A 72 -24.43 3.91 -10.77
N ILE A 73 -24.95 4.82 -11.61
CA ILE A 73 -24.17 5.88 -12.23
C ILE A 73 -23.60 6.81 -11.15
N VAL A 74 -24.42 7.19 -10.16
CA VAL A 74 -23.97 8.03 -9.03
C VAL A 74 -22.83 7.34 -8.27
N HIS A 75 -22.96 6.05 -7.98
CA HIS A 75 -21.92 5.28 -7.30
C HIS A 75 -20.60 5.27 -8.08
N ILE A 76 -20.66 4.98 -9.40
CA ILE A 76 -19.48 4.98 -10.28
C ILE A 76 -18.84 6.38 -10.32
N THR A 77 -19.65 7.44 -10.48
CA THR A 77 -19.15 8.82 -10.52
C THR A 77 -18.46 9.21 -9.22
N VAL A 78 -19.06 8.90 -8.05
CA VAL A 78 -18.46 9.20 -6.74
C VAL A 78 -17.11 8.49 -6.58
N VAL A 79 -17.05 7.19 -6.90
CA VAL A 79 -15.80 6.42 -6.82
C VAL A 79 -14.73 6.99 -7.75
N ALA A 80 -15.09 7.33 -8.99
CA ALA A 80 -14.18 7.90 -9.97
C ALA A 80 -13.64 9.27 -9.52
N VAL A 81 -14.50 10.15 -9.01
CA VAL A 81 -14.11 11.48 -8.51
C VAL A 81 -13.17 11.37 -7.31
N ILE A 82 -13.51 10.53 -6.32
CA ILE A 82 -12.67 10.33 -5.12
C ILE A 82 -11.31 9.77 -5.51
N ASN A 83 -11.25 8.76 -6.38
CA ASN A 83 -9.98 8.19 -6.85
C ASN A 83 -9.16 9.18 -7.67
N GLY A 84 -9.80 9.98 -8.53
CA GLY A 84 -9.15 11.02 -9.32
C GLY A 84 -8.54 12.11 -8.44
N LEU A 85 -9.29 12.62 -7.46
CA LEU A 85 -8.81 13.60 -6.49
C LEU A 85 -7.65 13.04 -5.66
N ALA A 86 -7.78 11.81 -5.18
CA ALA A 86 -6.72 11.15 -4.42
C ALA A 86 -5.44 10.97 -5.24
N LEU A 87 -5.55 10.56 -6.52
CA LEU A 87 -4.40 10.48 -7.42
C LEU A 87 -3.74 11.85 -7.60
N GLY A 88 -4.54 12.91 -7.84
CA GLY A 88 -4.03 14.27 -8.01
C GLY A 88 -3.24 14.76 -6.79
N LEU A 89 -3.82 14.60 -5.59
CA LEU A 89 -3.16 14.91 -4.32
C LEU A 89 -1.89 14.09 -4.14
N PHE A 90 -1.95 12.79 -4.38
CA PHE A 90 -0.81 11.90 -4.25
C PHE A 90 0.34 12.27 -5.20
N LEU A 91 0.06 12.55 -6.47
CA LEU A 91 1.07 12.97 -7.44
C LEU A 91 1.68 14.33 -7.09
N TYR A 92 0.88 15.25 -6.54
CA TYR A 92 1.38 16.53 -6.04
C TYR A 92 2.41 16.32 -4.92
N TRP A 93 2.09 15.49 -3.94
CA TRP A 93 2.98 15.21 -2.81
C TRP A 93 4.20 14.36 -3.20
N ASP A 94 4.06 13.41 -4.13
CA ASP A 94 5.20 12.68 -4.70
C ASP A 94 6.19 13.63 -5.39
N ARG A 95 5.69 14.61 -6.17
CA ARG A 95 6.53 15.65 -6.77
C ARG A 95 7.22 16.50 -5.72
N LYS A 96 6.54 16.87 -4.63
CA LYS A 96 7.14 17.59 -3.51
C LYS A 96 8.28 16.80 -2.86
N ASN A 97 8.09 15.50 -2.61
CA ASN A 97 9.15 14.63 -2.10
C ASN A 97 10.38 14.57 -3.03
N ILE A 98 10.16 14.45 -4.34
CA ILE A 98 11.25 14.43 -5.33
C ILE A 98 12.01 15.77 -5.35
N THR A 99 11.29 16.89 -5.31
CA THR A 99 11.89 18.22 -5.26
C THR A 99 12.69 18.41 -3.98
N PHE A 100 12.12 18.06 -2.82
CA PHE A 100 12.81 18.10 -1.53
C PHE A 100 14.11 17.28 -1.57
N TYR A 101 14.06 16.07 -2.11
CA TYR A 101 15.25 15.23 -2.25
C TYR A 101 16.33 15.90 -3.10
N LYS A 102 15.97 16.48 -4.25
CA LYS A 102 16.92 17.19 -5.13
C LYS A 102 17.53 18.42 -4.47
N GLU A 103 16.75 19.18 -3.71
CA GLU A 103 17.23 20.35 -2.96
C GLU A 103 18.18 19.93 -1.84
N SER A 104 17.86 18.85 -1.13
CA SER A 104 18.71 18.31 -0.06
C SER A 104 20.10 17.87 -0.55
N LEU A 105 20.21 17.44 -1.81
CA LEU A 105 21.49 17.08 -2.45
C LEU A 105 22.32 18.29 -2.85
N LYS A 106 21.67 19.40 -3.22
CA LYS A 106 22.35 20.64 -3.64
C LYS A 106 22.80 21.51 -2.47
N SER A 107 22.13 21.39 -1.32
CA SER A 107 22.48 22.17 -0.14
C SER A 107 23.78 21.69 0.51
N VAL A 108 24.86 22.45 0.29
CA VAL A 108 26.17 22.26 0.95
C VAL A 108 26.09 22.65 2.44
N LYS A 109 25.16 23.54 2.81
CA LYS A 109 24.86 23.86 4.21
C LYS A 109 23.94 22.78 4.77
N ALA A 110 24.28 22.24 5.94
CA ALA A 110 23.61 21.14 6.65
C ALA A 110 22.20 21.50 7.16
N GLN A 111 21.30 21.93 6.27
CA GLN A 111 19.94 22.32 6.61
C GLN A 111 19.01 21.10 6.83
N TYR A 112 19.46 19.90 6.43
CA TYR A 112 18.66 18.68 6.49
C TYR A 112 19.42 17.56 7.18
N SER A 113 18.75 16.88 8.11
CA SER A 113 19.29 15.71 8.80
C SER A 113 19.39 14.52 7.86
N LEU A 114 20.31 13.58 8.18
CA LEU A 114 20.45 12.33 7.44
C LEU A 114 19.17 11.48 7.52
N SER A 115 18.48 11.51 8.67
CA SER A 115 17.21 10.80 8.91
C SER A 115 16.09 11.30 8.00
N GLU A 116 15.94 12.61 7.83
CA GLU A 116 14.90 13.18 6.95
C GLU A 116 15.12 12.76 5.50
N ARG A 117 16.38 12.78 5.03
CA ARG A 117 16.72 12.33 3.67
C ARG A 117 16.38 10.87 3.47
N PHE A 118 16.67 10.02 4.46
CA PHE A 118 16.32 8.60 4.41
C PHE A 118 14.80 8.38 4.31
N GLN A 119 14.02 9.10 5.13
CA GLN A 119 12.55 9.02 5.11
C GLN A 119 11.96 9.48 3.78
N VAL A 120 12.48 10.56 3.18
CA VAL A 120 12.04 10.99 1.84
C VAL A 120 12.37 9.97 0.76
N ILE A 121 13.57 9.36 0.80
CA ILE A 121 13.93 8.30 -0.14
C ILE A 121 12.96 7.12 -0.04
N GLU A 122 12.61 6.72 1.19
CA GLU A 122 11.64 5.64 1.42
C GLU A 122 10.24 6.03 0.93
N ASN A 123 9.77 7.26 1.21
CA ASN A 123 8.51 7.77 0.69
C ASN A 123 8.45 7.75 -0.85
N ILE A 124 9.53 8.17 -1.53
CA ILE A 124 9.62 8.09 -3.00
C ILE A 124 9.58 6.64 -3.50
N ARG A 125 10.25 5.72 -2.80
CA ARG A 125 10.24 4.28 -3.13
C ARG A 125 8.82 3.73 -3.03
N VAL A 126 8.14 3.97 -1.91
CA VAL A 126 6.75 3.52 -1.70
C VAL A 126 5.80 4.19 -2.70
N ALA A 127 6.02 5.46 -3.03
CA ALA A 127 5.22 6.17 -4.01
C ALA A 127 5.31 5.53 -5.41
N LYS A 128 6.47 4.99 -5.82
CA LYS A 128 6.58 4.25 -7.09
C LYS A 128 5.69 3.01 -7.12
N MET A 129 5.62 2.28 -6.02
CA MET A 129 4.73 1.11 -5.89
C MET A 129 3.26 1.53 -5.95
N ILE A 130 2.86 2.56 -5.19
CA ILE A 130 1.48 3.07 -5.16
C ILE A 130 1.05 3.63 -6.52
N LYS A 131 1.95 4.28 -7.29
CA LYS A 131 1.65 4.70 -8.67
C LYS A 131 1.28 3.54 -9.58
N LYS A 132 1.95 2.40 -9.47
CA LYS A 132 1.60 1.19 -10.24
C LYS A 132 0.23 0.65 -9.83
N MET A 133 -0.10 0.68 -8.54
CA MET A 133 -1.41 0.28 -8.03
C MET A 133 -2.54 1.16 -8.56
N PHE A 134 -2.34 2.50 -8.56
CA PHE A 134 -3.30 3.42 -9.19
C PHE A 134 -3.46 3.15 -10.68
N LEU A 135 -2.36 2.97 -11.43
CA LEU A 135 -2.43 2.66 -12.86
C LEU A 135 -3.26 1.40 -13.14
N CYS A 136 -2.99 0.32 -12.40
CA CYS A 136 -3.80 -0.91 -12.51
C CYS A 136 -5.26 -0.64 -12.17
N SER A 137 -5.53 0.06 -11.06
CA SER A 137 -6.91 0.37 -10.64
C SER A 137 -7.68 1.17 -11.68
N PHE A 138 -7.09 2.22 -12.27
CA PHE A 138 -7.74 2.98 -13.34
C PHE A 138 -7.99 2.13 -14.59
N GLY A 139 -7.05 1.25 -14.95
CA GLY A 139 -7.23 0.30 -16.05
C GLY A 139 -8.40 -0.64 -15.81
N PHE A 140 -8.51 -1.22 -14.61
CA PHE A 140 -9.65 -2.07 -14.23
C PHE A 140 -10.96 -1.29 -14.25
N ASN A 141 -11.03 -0.13 -13.61
CA ASN A 141 -12.24 0.70 -13.60
C ASN A 141 -12.70 1.06 -15.02
N PHE A 142 -11.78 1.37 -15.92
CA PHE A 142 -12.10 1.65 -17.33
C PHE A 142 -12.75 0.44 -18.03
N ILE A 143 -12.20 -0.76 -17.82
CA ILE A 143 -12.79 -2.01 -18.35
C ILE A 143 -14.18 -2.25 -17.77
N LEU A 144 -14.37 -2.04 -16.46
CA LEU A 144 -15.66 -2.21 -15.80
C LEU A 144 -16.73 -1.26 -16.35
N ILE A 145 -16.36 0.00 -16.64
CA ILE A 145 -17.28 0.97 -17.27
C ILE A 145 -17.68 0.51 -18.68
N ILE A 146 -16.74 -0.01 -19.48
CA ILE A 146 -17.05 -0.55 -20.81
C ILE A 146 -18.02 -1.72 -20.70
N LEU A 147 -17.75 -2.67 -19.81
CA LEU A 147 -18.62 -3.82 -19.57
C LEU A 147 -20.04 -3.38 -19.18
N PHE A 148 -20.14 -2.37 -18.30
CA PHE A 148 -21.42 -1.79 -17.91
C PHE A 148 -22.17 -1.17 -19.11
N VAL A 149 -21.49 -0.37 -19.95
CA VAL A 149 -22.10 0.20 -21.15
C VAL A 149 -22.58 -0.89 -22.12
N VAL A 150 -21.80 -1.96 -22.31
CA VAL A 150 -22.20 -3.11 -23.13
C VAL A 150 -23.47 -3.75 -22.59
N SER A 151 -23.60 -3.96 -21.27
CA SER A 151 -24.85 -4.50 -20.69
C SER A 151 -26.06 -3.59 -20.90
N MET A 152 -25.85 -2.27 -20.94
CA MET A 152 -26.93 -1.31 -21.16
C MET A 152 -27.40 -1.26 -22.63
N VAL A 153 -26.49 -1.44 -23.58
CA VAL A 153 -26.80 -1.38 -25.03
C VAL A 153 -27.29 -2.73 -25.54
N CYS A 154 -26.66 -3.82 -25.13
CA CYS A 154 -27.02 -5.16 -25.53
C CYS A 154 -28.06 -5.70 -24.55
N HIS A 155 -29.34 -5.42 -24.79
CA HIS A 155 -30.49 -5.95 -24.03
C HIS A 155 -30.68 -7.48 -24.13
N ASP A 156 -29.65 -8.23 -24.53
CA ASP A 156 -29.65 -9.69 -24.56
C ASP A 156 -29.30 -10.25 -23.17
N MET A 157 -30.08 -11.22 -22.72
CA MET A 157 -29.89 -11.92 -21.46
C MET A 157 -28.54 -12.65 -21.39
N LEU A 158 -28.08 -13.24 -22.50
CA LEU A 158 -26.79 -13.95 -22.53
C LEU A 158 -25.61 -12.98 -22.37
N ILE A 159 -25.68 -11.84 -23.05
CA ILE A 159 -24.65 -10.80 -22.97
C ILE A 159 -24.62 -10.20 -21.56
N SER A 160 -25.79 -9.92 -20.98
CA SER A 160 -25.90 -9.41 -19.62
C SER A 160 -25.28 -10.37 -18.59
N ASN A 161 -25.61 -11.66 -18.67
CA ASN A 161 -25.05 -12.67 -17.76
C ASN A 161 -23.53 -12.79 -17.92
N LEU A 162 -23.02 -12.82 -19.16
CA LEU A 162 -21.58 -12.85 -19.43
C LEU A 162 -20.86 -11.61 -18.86
N VAL A 163 -21.46 -10.43 -18.99
CA VAL A 163 -20.93 -9.19 -18.42
C VAL A 163 -20.83 -9.26 -16.89
N TYR A 164 -21.85 -9.78 -16.21
CA TYR A 164 -21.82 -9.95 -14.76
C TYR A 164 -20.72 -10.92 -14.30
N GLU A 165 -20.56 -12.06 -14.98
CA GLU A 165 -19.49 -13.02 -14.69
C GLU A 165 -18.10 -12.42 -14.93
N LEU A 166 -17.92 -11.66 -16.03
CA LEU A 166 -16.69 -10.93 -16.30
C LEU A 166 -16.40 -9.86 -15.24
N PHE A 167 -17.43 -9.19 -14.73
CA PHE A 167 -17.29 -8.20 -13.67
C PHE A 167 -16.75 -8.84 -12.38
N ASP A 168 -17.35 -9.94 -11.94
CA ASP A 168 -16.89 -10.68 -10.75
C ASP A 168 -15.46 -11.22 -10.95
N LEU A 169 -15.13 -11.71 -12.15
CA LEU A 169 -13.76 -12.13 -12.50
C LEU A 169 -12.76 -10.97 -12.44
N MET A 170 -13.12 -9.78 -12.94
CA MET A 170 -12.25 -8.60 -12.88
C MET A 170 -11.98 -8.14 -11.45
N ILE A 171 -12.98 -8.22 -10.56
CA ILE A 171 -12.77 -7.95 -9.13
C ILE A 171 -11.78 -8.94 -8.51
N ALA A 172 -11.90 -10.24 -8.84
CA ALA A 172 -10.97 -11.26 -8.37
C ALA A 172 -9.53 -11.01 -8.88
N PHE A 173 -9.38 -10.61 -10.16
CA PHE A 173 -8.08 -10.18 -10.69
C PHE A 173 -7.54 -8.95 -9.96
N TYR A 174 -8.36 -7.94 -9.68
CA TYR A 174 -7.93 -6.77 -8.94
C TYR A 174 -7.44 -7.13 -7.53
N ALA A 175 -8.20 -7.97 -6.82
CA ALA A 175 -7.87 -8.44 -5.47
C ALA A 175 -6.56 -9.24 -5.42
N THR A 176 -6.13 -9.85 -6.52
CA THR A 176 -4.88 -10.62 -6.61
C THR A 176 -3.70 -9.78 -7.11
N VAL A 177 -3.93 -8.87 -8.07
CA VAL A 177 -2.89 -8.01 -8.64
C VAL A 177 -2.31 -7.04 -7.61
N ILE A 178 -3.13 -6.43 -6.75
CA ILE A 178 -2.65 -5.44 -5.76
C ILE A 178 -1.67 -6.07 -4.74
N PRO A 179 -2.00 -7.21 -4.07
CA PRO A 179 -1.02 -7.94 -3.26
C PRO A 179 0.20 -8.40 -4.06
N GLY A 180 0.01 -8.82 -5.32
CA GLY A 180 1.11 -9.21 -6.21
C GLY A 180 2.12 -8.09 -6.43
N ILE A 181 1.65 -6.87 -6.77
CA ILE A 181 2.50 -5.68 -6.90
C ILE A 181 3.21 -5.39 -5.58
N THR A 182 2.48 -5.44 -4.46
CA THR A 182 3.04 -5.19 -3.13
C THR A 182 4.17 -6.17 -2.83
N TYR A 183 3.96 -7.45 -3.13
CA TYR A 183 4.96 -8.49 -2.93
C TYR A 183 6.19 -8.27 -3.80
N LEU A 184 6.05 -7.92 -5.08
CA LEU A 184 7.18 -7.72 -5.97
C LEU A 184 8.02 -6.49 -5.59
N GLU A 185 7.39 -5.41 -5.13
CA GLU A 185 8.06 -4.13 -4.87
C GLU A 185 8.57 -3.98 -3.43
N ASN A 186 7.92 -4.61 -2.44
CA ASN A 186 8.22 -4.41 -1.03
C ASN A 186 8.96 -5.62 -0.41
N LYS A 187 10.29 -5.51 -0.29
CA LYS A 187 11.14 -6.55 0.32
C LYS A 187 10.79 -6.85 1.78
N VAL A 188 10.31 -5.86 2.54
CA VAL A 188 9.87 -6.04 3.92
C VAL A 188 8.62 -6.91 3.94
N PHE A 189 7.65 -6.60 3.08
CA PHE A 189 6.44 -7.40 2.91
C PHE A 189 6.77 -8.84 2.49
N GLN A 190 7.71 -9.04 1.55
CA GLN A 190 8.15 -10.39 1.18
C GLN A 190 8.72 -11.18 2.36
N LYS A 191 9.52 -10.52 3.22
CA LYS A 191 10.12 -11.16 4.38
C LYS A 191 9.06 -11.58 5.41
N GLU A 192 8.12 -10.68 5.73
CA GLU A 192 7.03 -11.00 6.66
C GLU A 192 6.08 -12.04 6.07
N PHE A 193 5.77 -11.97 4.77
CA PHE A 193 4.96 -12.99 4.08
C PHE A 193 5.60 -14.38 4.18
N ARG A 194 6.91 -14.51 3.87
CA ARG A 194 7.65 -15.77 4.05
C ARG A 194 7.67 -16.24 5.50
N ARG A 195 7.76 -15.32 6.46
CA ARG A 195 7.71 -15.65 7.90
C ARG A 195 6.36 -16.21 8.30
N ILE A 196 5.27 -15.62 7.84
CA ILE A 196 3.91 -16.11 8.08
C ILE A 196 3.72 -17.48 7.42
N LEU A 197 4.13 -17.63 6.15
CA LEU A 197 4.06 -18.90 5.43
C LEU A 197 4.85 -20.01 6.15
N HIS A 198 6.05 -19.69 6.66
CA HIS A 198 6.86 -20.63 7.42
C HIS A 198 6.21 -21.02 8.75
N LYS A 199 5.58 -20.07 9.47
CA LYS A 199 4.79 -20.39 10.68
C LYS A 199 3.63 -21.32 10.37
N TRP A 200 2.90 -21.07 9.28
CA TRP A 200 1.82 -21.94 8.82
C TRP A 200 2.34 -23.34 8.47
N TYR A 201 3.45 -23.44 7.75
CA TYR A 201 4.10 -24.71 7.45
C TYR A 201 4.48 -25.49 8.72
N LEU A 202 5.05 -24.83 9.72
CA LEU A 202 5.38 -25.44 11.01
C LEU A 202 4.13 -25.87 11.80
N LEU A 203 3.04 -25.09 11.74
CA LEU A 203 1.77 -25.43 12.38
C LEU A 203 1.08 -26.63 11.71
N CYS A 204 1.23 -26.79 10.39
CA CYS A 204 0.70 -27.93 9.63
C CYS A 204 1.57 -29.21 9.74
N GLY A 205 2.41 -29.34 10.77
CA GLY A 205 3.23 -30.53 10.99
C GLY A 205 4.52 -30.59 10.16
N GLY A 206 4.90 -29.49 9.51
CA GLY A 206 6.21 -29.37 8.87
C GLY A 206 7.32 -29.56 9.89
N SER A 207 8.23 -30.50 9.64
CA SER A 207 9.39 -30.69 10.50
C SER A 207 10.17 -29.38 10.59
N ARG A 208 10.63 -29.06 11.81
CA ARG A 208 11.49 -27.92 12.09
C ARG A 208 12.84 -28.18 11.44
N SER A 209 12.93 -28.05 10.12
CA SER A 209 14.21 -27.84 9.46
C SER A 209 14.79 -26.64 10.17
N ARG A 210 15.88 -26.88 10.90
CA ARG A 210 16.73 -25.86 11.48
C ARG A 210 17.19 -25.03 10.28
N VAL A 211 16.36 -24.06 9.86
CA VAL A 211 16.82 -22.92 9.11
C VAL A 211 17.80 -22.31 10.08
N GLU A 212 19.06 -22.71 9.94
CA GLU A 212 20.17 -21.96 10.48
C GLU A 212 19.79 -20.54 10.18
N SER A 213 19.49 -19.81 11.24
CA SER A 213 19.46 -18.37 11.15
C SER A 213 20.88 -18.07 10.71
N ALA A 214 21.08 -17.96 9.40
CA ALA A 214 22.20 -17.27 8.84
C ALA A 214 22.07 -15.90 9.48
N LYS A 215 22.73 -15.74 10.63
CA LYS A 215 22.95 -14.45 11.28
C LYS A 215 23.28 -13.55 10.11
N PRO A 216 22.54 -12.44 9.89
CA PRO A 216 22.80 -11.61 8.74
C PRO A 216 24.29 -11.29 8.76
N HIS A 217 25.05 -11.92 7.87
CA HIS A 217 26.44 -11.60 7.67
C HIS A 217 26.35 -10.27 6.94
N LEU A 218 26.19 -9.20 7.74
CA LEU A 218 26.46 -7.83 7.34
C LEU A 218 27.93 -7.82 6.93
N LYS A 219 28.18 -8.16 5.66
CA LYS A 219 29.43 -7.84 4.99
C LYS A 219 29.37 -6.34 4.78
N THR A 220 29.98 -5.60 5.69
CA THR A 220 30.45 -4.25 5.40
C THR A 220 31.50 -4.35 4.28
N VAL A 221 31.66 -3.27 3.52
CA VAL A 221 32.51 -3.13 2.31
C VAL A 221 33.99 -3.57 2.49
N LEU A 222 34.43 -3.87 3.72
CA LEU A 222 35.79 -4.26 4.09
C LEU A 222 35.94 -5.66 4.73
N GLY A 223 34.92 -6.52 4.69
CA GLY A 223 35.12 -7.97 4.87
C GLY A 223 35.39 -8.51 6.29
N VAL A 224 35.20 -7.73 7.37
CA VAL A 224 35.38 -8.23 8.75
C VAL A 224 34.02 -8.56 9.41
N LYS A 225 33.91 -9.75 10.02
CA LYS A 225 32.70 -10.23 10.73
C LYS A 225 32.54 -9.53 12.08
N LEU A 226 31.39 -8.89 12.32
CA LEU A 226 30.98 -8.35 13.62
C LEU A 226 30.22 -9.41 14.44
N ILE A 227 30.73 -9.74 15.62
CA ILE A 227 30.00 -10.47 16.67
C ILE A 227 29.23 -9.42 17.48
N HIS A 228 27.95 -9.68 17.71
CA HIS A 228 27.00 -8.71 18.26
C HIS A 228 27.04 -8.73 19.79
N ASP A 229 27.69 -7.74 20.38
CA ASP A 229 27.37 -7.26 21.72
C ASP A 229 27.01 -5.77 21.62
N GLN A 230 25.73 -5.45 21.88
CA GLN A 230 25.10 -4.18 21.48
C GLN A 230 25.68 -2.97 22.24
N ALA A 231 26.32 -3.20 23.39
CA ALA A 231 26.93 -2.16 24.21
C ALA A 231 28.34 -1.77 23.73
N GLU A 232 29.11 -2.70 23.16
CA GLU A 232 30.46 -2.42 22.66
C GLU A 232 30.45 -1.81 21.25
N GLY A 233 29.45 -2.16 20.43
CA GLY A 233 29.35 -1.67 19.04
C GLY A 233 29.16 -0.16 18.93
N THR A 234 28.44 0.46 19.87
CA THR A 234 28.26 1.92 19.93
C THR A 234 29.59 2.61 20.27
N LYS A 235 30.35 2.06 21.22
CA LYS A 235 31.64 2.62 21.64
C LYS A 235 32.70 2.55 20.53
N ALA A 236 32.79 1.40 19.85
CA ALA A 236 33.71 1.21 18.74
C ALA A 236 33.41 2.12 17.53
N TYR A 237 32.13 2.43 17.26
CA TYR A 237 31.75 3.35 16.19
C TYR A 237 32.16 4.79 16.51
N PHE A 238 31.96 5.24 17.75
CA PHE A 238 32.38 6.59 18.18
C PHE A 238 33.90 6.72 18.31
N ASP A 239 34.61 5.67 18.72
CA ASP A 239 36.08 5.66 18.77
C ASP A 239 36.71 5.68 17.37
N GLN A 240 36.09 5.00 16.39
CA GLN A 240 36.52 5.10 14.98
C GLN A 240 36.24 6.49 14.40
N LEU A 241 35.13 7.11 14.76
CA LEU A 241 34.83 8.49 14.35
C LEU A 241 35.84 9.50 14.93
N ALA A 242 36.22 9.33 16.21
CA ALA A 242 37.20 10.19 16.87
C ALA A 242 38.61 10.09 16.27
N LYS A 243 38.97 8.91 15.75
CA LYS A 243 40.25 8.68 15.05
C LYS A 243 40.32 9.27 13.64
N ILE A 244 39.18 9.54 13.01
CA ILE A 244 39.12 10.15 11.67
C ILE A 244 39.10 11.68 11.76
N TRP A 245 38.72 12.22 12.93
CA TRP A 245 38.62 13.66 13.18
C TRP A 245 39.83 14.28 13.89
N ASN A 246 40.80 13.48 14.33
CA ASN A 246 42.14 13.92 14.76
C ASN A 246 43.16 13.56 13.67
#